data_AF-A0A371K6G0-F1
#
_entry.id   AF-A0A371K6G0-F1
#
_cell.length_a   1.000
_cell.length_b   1.000
_cell.length_c   1.000
_cell.angle_alpha   90.00
_cell.angle_beta   90.00
_cell.angle_gamma   90.00
#
_symmetry.space_group_name_H-M   'P 1'
#
loop_
_entity.id
_entity.type
_entity.pdbx_description
1 polymer ?
#
loop_
_entity_poly.entity_id
_entity_poly.type
_entity_poly.pdbx_seq_one_letter_code
_entity_poly.pdbx_strand_id
1 'polypeptide(L)'
;MCLCRRCDFSFSSDHQHGSYRSDPPMGGYCYALCVQCLSEFMLPTAGPRGPHDGERMELCRVELDRERVTLQGTGVHLEFYEVATGAWSDRFTLATTACPECRSQGTLKVEFAPGDPCPRCKQAKLI
;
A
#
# COMPACT_ATOMS: atom_id res chain seq x y z
N MET A 1 7.81 2.90 11.58
CA MET A 1 9.13 2.34 11.21
C MET A 1 9.23 0.92 11.77
N CYS A 2 9.25 -0.11 10.92
CA CYS A 2 9.36 -1.51 11.34
C CYS A 2 10.82 -1.97 11.48
N LEU A 3 11.14 -2.75 12.53
CA LEU A 3 12.46 -3.37 12.74
C LEU A 3 12.33 -4.91 12.86
N CYS A 4 12.01 -5.59 11.76
CA CYS A 4 12.09 -7.05 11.71
C CYS A 4 13.57 -7.47 11.66
N ARG A 5 14.20 -7.81 12.78
CA ARG A 5 15.64 -8.17 12.82
C ARG A 5 16.02 -9.45 12.09
N ARG A 6 15.04 -10.26 11.67
CA ARG A 6 15.26 -11.47 10.87
C ARG A 6 15.27 -11.20 9.36
N CYS A 7 14.87 -10.01 8.93
CA CYS A 7 14.75 -9.67 7.53
C CYS A 7 15.32 -8.27 7.29
N ASP A 8 16.33 -8.15 6.43
CA ASP A 8 16.93 -6.86 6.06
C ASP A 8 16.02 -6.02 5.16
N PHE A 9 14.86 -5.60 5.65
CA PHE A 9 14.03 -4.59 5.00
C PHE A 9 13.30 -3.73 6.03
N SER A 10 13.11 -2.47 5.67
CA SER A 10 12.30 -1.51 6.41
C SER A 10 10.99 -1.29 5.66
N PHE A 11 9.86 -1.44 6.37
CA PHE A 11 8.58 -0.97 5.86
C PHE A 11 8.15 0.27 6.63
N SER A 12 7.59 1.23 5.90
CA SER A 12 6.94 2.42 6.44
C SER A 12 5.52 2.43 5.89
N SER A 13 4.53 2.36 6.78
CA SER A 13 3.13 2.63 6.42
C SER A 13 2.76 3.96 7.05
N ASP A 14 2.71 4.99 6.21
CA ASP A 14 2.10 6.28 6.51
C ASP A 14 1.59 6.85 5.19
N HIS A 15 0.45 7.53 5.23
CA HIS A 15 -0.02 8.32 4.09
C HIS A 15 0.96 9.47 3.87
N GLN A 16 1.56 9.50 2.68
CA GLN A 16 2.55 10.51 2.33
C GLN A 16 1.85 11.65 1.58
N HIS A 17 2.15 12.88 1.97
CA HIS A 17 1.73 14.07 1.25
C HIS A 17 2.67 14.22 0.04
N GLY A 18 2.12 14.37 -1.17
CA GLY A 18 2.92 14.42 -2.39
C GLY A 18 3.95 15.56 -2.39
N SER A 19 5.22 15.23 -2.19
CA SER A 19 6.36 16.15 -2.41
C SER A 19 7.07 15.89 -3.75
N TYR A 20 6.67 14.84 -4.48
CA TYR A 20 7.26 14.45 -5.75
C TYR A 20 6.45 15.01 -6.93
N ARG A 21 7.16 15.46 -7.98
CA ARG A 21 6.55 15.73 -9.29
C ARG A 21 6.16 14.40 -9.93
N SER A 22 4.98 13.88 -9.59
CA SER A 22 4.44 12.66 -10.18
C SER A 22 3.73 12.96 -11.50
N ASP A 23 3.75 11.99 -12.41
CA ASP A 23 2.95 12.00 -13.64
C ASP A 23 2.17 10.67 -13.72
N PRO A 24 0.84 10.67 -13.55
CA PRO A 24 -0.02 11.84 -13.35
C PRO A 24 0.17 12.55 -11.99
N PRO A 25 -0.27 13.82 -11.85
CA PRO A 25 -0.25 14.52 -10.57
C PRO A 25 -1.07 13.77 -9.51
N MET A 26 -0.51 13.60 -8.32
CA MET A 26 -1.17 12.96 -7.19
C MET A 26 -1.40 13.94 -6.04
N GLY A 27 -2.53 13.85 -5.35
CA GLY A 27 -2.75 14.59 -4.11
C GLY A 27 -1.93 13.99 -2.96
N GLY A 28 -2.03 12.68 -2.80
CA GLY A 28 -1.29 11.86 -1.84
C GLY A 28 -1.15 10.43 -2.34
N TYR A 29 -0.62 9.54 -1.50
CA TYR A 29 -0.57 8.12 -1.82
C TYR A 29 -0.43 7.25 -0.56
N CYS A 30 -0.90 6.00 -0.69
CA CYS A 30 -0.63 4.91 0.24
C CYS A 30 0.35 3.91 -0.40
N TYR A 31 1.09 3.18 0.43
CA TYR A 31 1.85 2.01 -0.03
C TYR A 31 1.03 0.74 0.18
N ALA A 32 1.20 -0.26 -0.67
CA ALA A 32 0.73 -1.61 -0.43
C ALA A 32 1.81 -2.63 -0.75
N LEU A 33 1.81 -3.72 0.00
CA LEU A 33 2.75 -4.83 -0.16
C LEU A 33 1.98 -6.13 -0.32
N CYS A 34 2.34 -6.94 -1.31
CA CYS A 34 1.92 -8.33 -1.33
C CYS A 34 2.70 -9.11 -0.28
N VAL A 35 2.03 -9.63 0.74
CA VAL A 35 2.68 -10.43 1.78
C VAL A 35 3.19 -11.76 1.24
N GLN A 36 2.75 -12.22 0.07
CA GLN A 36 3.19 -13.51 -0.50
C GLN A 36 4.47 -13.37 -1.33
N CYS A 37 4.52 -12.43 -2.27
CA CYS A 37 5.66 -12.25 -3.18
C CYS A 37 6.50 -10.99 -2.89
N LEU A 38 6.12 -10.21 -1.88
CA LEU A 38 6.80 -8.98 -1.45
C LEU A 38 6.83 -7.87 -2.50
N SER A 39 5.96 -7.92 -3.50
CA SER A 39 5.83 -6.85 -4.48
C SER A 39 5.19 -5.62 -3.85
N GLU A 40 5.83 -4.47 -4.08
CA GLU A 40 5.40 -3.17 -3.59
C GLU A 40 4.59 -2.43 -4.66
N PHE A 41 3.56 -1.73 -4.21
CA PHE A 41 2.69 -0.90 -5.03
C PHE A 41 2.45 0.43 -4.33
N MET A 42 2.24 1.48 -5.11
CA MET A 42 1.65 2.74 -4.64
C MET A 42 0.19 2.80 -5.03
N LEU A 43 -0.61 3.42 -4.18
CA LEU A 43 -2.02 3.73 -4.41
C LEU A 43 -2.17 5.24 -4.38
N PRO A 44 -2.23 5.90 -5.54
CA PRO A 44 -2.50 7.33 -5.62
C PRO A 44 -3.86 7.66 -5.01
N THR A 45 -3.92 8.75 -4.24
CA THR A 45 -5.17 9.29 -3.71
C THR A 45 -5.51 10.60 -4.41
N ALA A 46 -6.80 10.88 -4.57
CA ALA A 46 -7.30 12.12 -5.14
C ALA A 46 -6.93 13.33 -4.26
N GLY A 47 -6.98 13.16 -2.93
CA GLY A 47 -6.70 14.20 -1.95
C GLY A 47 -5.34 14.04 -1.25
N PRO A 48 -4.71 15.15 -0.83
CA PRO A 48 -3.48 15.11 -0.04
C PRO A 48 -3.69 14.64 1.40
N ARG A 49 -4.93 14.40 1.82
CA ARG A 49 -5.29 13.95 3.18
C ARG A 49 -5.70 12.48 3.23
N GLY A 50 -5.46 11.73 2.16
CA GLY A 50 -5.92 10.36 2.00
C GLY A 50 -7.10 10.21 1.06
N PRO A 51 -7.58 8.96 0.92
CA PRO A 51 -8.71 8.65 0.07
C PRO A 51 -10.03 9.14 0.66
N HIS A 52 -10.98 9.46 -0.21
CA HIS A 52 -12.36 9.77 0.13
C HIS A 52 -13.21 8.50 0.20
N ASP A 53 -14.31 8.54 0.97
CA ASP A 53 -15.30 7.45 0.98
C ASP A 53 -15.81 7.13 -0.43
N GLY A 54 -15.77 5.86 -0.81
CA GLY A 54 -16.07 5.38 -2.16
C GLY A 54 -14.97 5.62 -3.20
N GLU A 55 -13.80 6.15 -2.81
CA GLU A 55 -12.71 6.37 -3.75
C GLU A 55 -12.13 5.05 -4.26
N ARG A 56 -12.00 4.96 -5.59
CA ARG A 56 -11.40 3.84 -6.29
C ARG A 56 -9.96 4.20 -6.65
N MET A 57 -9.00 3.54 -6.01
CA MET A 57 -7.56 3.74 -6.21
C MET A 57 -6.97 2.58 -6.99
N GLU A 58 -6.16 2.88 -8.00
CA GLU A 58 -5.44 1.85 -8.75
C GLU A 58 -4.13 1.46 -8.04
N LEU A 59 -3.80 0.17 -8.05
CA LEU A 59 -2.45 -0.28 -7.71
C LEU A 59 -1.50 0.13 -8.84
N CYS A 60 -0.47 0.89 -8.49
CA CYS A 60 0.55 1.36 -9.41
C CYS A 60 1.91 0.79 -9.03
N ARG A 61 2.66 0.31 -10.02
CA ARG A 61 4.11 0.13 -9.88
C ARG A 61 4.79 1.49 -9.93
N VAL A 62 5.92 1.56 -9.24
CA VAL A 62 6.67 2.80 -9.05
C VAL A 62 8.01 2.63 -9.72
N GLU A 63 8.26 3.50 -10.69
CA GLU A 63 9.58 3.67 -11.27
C GLU A 63 10.13 5.01 -10.79
N LEU A 64 11.18 4.95 -9.98
CA LEU A 64 11.93 6.12 -9.55
C LEU A 64 13.04 6.36 -10.57
N ASP A 65 12.88 7.38 -11.42
CA ASP A 65 14.01 8.00 -12.10
C ASP A 65 14.51 9.17 -11.24
N ARG A 66 15.78 9.54 -11.36
CA ARG A 66 16.59 10.38 -10.43
C ARG A 66 15.92 11.64 -9.88
N GLU A 67 14.85 12.15 -10.50
CA GLU A 67 14.05 13.29 -10.04
C GLU A 67 12.52 13.14 -10.25
N ARG A 68 12.04 11.99 -10.74
CA ARG A 68 10.64 11.80 -11.15
C ARG A 68 10.11 10.43 -10.74
N VAL A 69 8.91 10.45 -10.17
CA VAL A 69 8.12 9.24 -9.91
C VAL A 69 7.24 9.00 -11.12
N THR A 70 7.45 7.87 -11.81
CA THR A 70 6.54 7.38 -12.85
C THR A 70 5.69 6.26 -12.27
N LEU A 71 4.38 6.37 -12.47
CA LEU A 71 3.43 5.35 -12.04
C LEU A 71 2.96 4.53 -13.23
N GLN A 72 3.09 3.22 -13.11
CA GLN A 72 2.53 2.28 -14.07
C GLN A 72 1.33 1.57 -13.43
N GLY A 73 0.12 1.93 -13.87
CA GLY A 73 -1.11 1.28 -13.43
C GLY A 73 -1.13 -0.21 -13.75
N THR A 74 -1.62 -1.03 -12.82
CA THR A 74 -1.70 -2.49 -13.00
C THR A 74 -3.10 -2.96 -13.44
N GLY A 75 -4.08 -2.06 -13.56
CA GLY A 75 -5.49 -2.34 -13.83
C GLY A 75 -6.27 -2.93 -12.64
N VAL A 76 -5.61 -3.16 -11.50
CA VAL A 76 -6.23 -3.69 -10.29
C VAL A 76 -6.52 -2.54 -9.35
N HIS A 77 -7.73 -2.52 -8.78
CA HIS A 77 -8.22 -1.39 -8.00
C HIS A 77 -8.61 -1.82 -6.59
N LEU A 78 -8.44 -0.91 -5.64
CA LEU A 78 -8.98 -0.97 -4.29
C LEU A 78 -10.03 0.11 -4.12
N GLU A 79 -11.11 -0.23 -3.43
CA GLU A 79 -12.16 0.70 -3.06
C GLU A 79 -12.02 1.02 -1.57
N PHE A 80 -12.05 2.31 -1.24
CA PHE A 80 -12.03 2.78 0.14
C PHE A 80 -13.45 3.00 0.64
N TYR A 81 -13.78 2.47 1.82
CA TYR A 81 -15.07 2.71 2.46
C TYR A 81 -14.92 3.10 3.92
N GLU A 82 -15.58 4.19 4.31
CA GLU A 82 -15.56 4.68 5.66
C GLU A 82 -16.51 3.89 6.58
N VAL A 83 -15.97 3.03 7.45
CA VAL A 83 -16.80 2.35 8.47
C VAL A 83 -16.99 3.29 9.65
N ALA A 84 -18.24 3.51 10.06
CA ALA A 84 -18.66 4.46 11.11
C ALA A 84 -18.05 4.22 12.51
N THR A 85 -17.29 3.14 12.71
CA THR A 85 -16.61 2.78 13.94
C THR A 85 -15.27 2.11 13.61
N GLY A 86 -14.15 2.75 13.96
CA GLY A 86 -12.84 2.11 13.95
C GLY A 86 -11.85 2.66 12.92
N ALA A 87 -10.58 2.58 13.31
CA ALA A 87 -9.41 3.20 12.70
C ALA A 87 -9.28 3.01 11.18
N TRP A 88 -8.58 3.95 10.53
CA TRP A 88 -8.25 3.97 9.10
C TRP A 88 -7.79 2.61 8.53
N SER A 89 -7.19 1.74 9.34
CA SER A 89 -6.60 0.46 8.96
C SER A 89 -7.60 -0.63 8.55
N ASP A 90 -8.86 -0.60 9.03
CA ASP A 90 -9.84 -1.67 8.77
C ASP A 90 -10.64 -1.45 7.47
N ARG A 91 -10.41 -0.33 6.77
CA ARG A 91 -11.25 0.23 5.71
C ARG A 91 -10.83 -0.12 4.27
N PHE A 92 -9.69 -0.78 4.09
CA PHE A 92 -9.19 -1.23 2.78
C PHE A 92 -9.46 -2.73 2.61
N THR A 93 -10.62 -3.09 2.05
CA THR A 93 -10.96 -4.51 1.84
C THR A 93 -10.08 -5.14 0.76
N LEU A 94 -9.10 -5.95 1.19
CA LEU A 94 -8.14 -6.64 0.32
C LEU A 94 -8.52 -8.09 0.04
N ALA A 95 -9.53 -8.62 0.73
CA ALA A 95 -9.91 -10.04 0.72
C ALA A 95 -10.28 -10.57 -0.67
N THR A 96 -10.74 -9.72 -1.58
CA THR A 96 -11.12 -10.07 -2.95
C THR A 96 -10.05 -9.72 -3.99
N THR A 97 -8.97 -9.04 -3.59
CA THR A 97 -7.96 -8.52 -4.51
C THR A 97 -6.82 -9.51 -4.67
N ALA A 98 -6.56 -9.92 -5.91
CA ALA A 98 -5.38 -10.71 -6.26
C ALA A 98 -4.16 -9.79 -6.46
N CYS A 99 -3.00 -10.21 -5.96
CA CYS A 99 -1.75 -9.53 -6.28
C CYS A 99 -1.50 -9.55 -7.80
N PRO A 100 -1.20 -8.40 -8.44
CA PRO A 100 -0.87 -8.35 -9.88
C PRO A 100 0.32 -9.24 -10.28
N GLU A 101 1.34 -9.38 -9.41
CA GLU A 101 2.55 -10.17 -9.72
C GLU A 101 2.35 -11.68 -9.51
N CYS A 102 1.92 -12.09 -8.31
CA CYS A 102 1.86 -13.52 -7.96
C CYS A 102 0.45 -14.11 -8.00
N ARG A 103 -0.58 -13.30 -8.30
CA ARG A 103 -1.99 -13.68 -8.41
C ARG A 103 -2.61 -14.27 -7.14
N SER A 104 -1.93 -14.16 -6.00
CA SER A 104 -2.45 -14.65 -4.73
C SER A 104 -3.53 -13.71 -4.18
N GLN A 105 -4.73 -14.24 -3.94
CA GLN A 105 -5.90 -13.51 -3.44
C GLN A 105 -5.76 -13.18 -1.94
N GLY A 106 -6.20 -11.98 -1.53
CA GLY A 106 -6.22 -11.58 -0.12
C GLY A 106 -4.85 -11.32 0.48
N THR A 107 -3.79 -11.21 -0.35
CA THR A 107 -2.41 -11.10 0.13
C THR A 107 -1.84 -9.69 0.08
N LEU A 108 -2.56 -8.72 -0.47
CA LEU A 108 -2.12 -7.32 -0.48
C LEU A 108 -2.44 -6.70 0.88
N LYS A 109 -1.53 -5.88 1.41
CA LYS A 109 -1.68 -5.17 2.68
C LYS A 109 -1.21 -3.73 2.53
N VAL A 110 -2.08 -2.77 2.87
CA VAL A 110 -1.83 -1.32 2.71
C VAL A 110 -1.12 -0.74 3.95
N GLU A 111 -1.49 -1.20 5.14
CA GLU A 111 -0.90 -0.72 6.40
C GLU A 111 -0.41 -1.89 7.24
N PHE A 112 0.71 -1.71 7.94
CA PHE A 112 1.29 -2.73 8.83
C PHE A 112 1.25 -2.25 10.27
N ALA A 113 0.54 -2.99 11.12
CA ALA A 113 0.46 -2.73 12.55
C ALA A 113 1.57 -3.48 13.32
N PRO A 114 2.05 -2.93 14.44
CA PRO A 114 2.74 -3.70 15.46
C PRO A 114 2.02 -5.01 15.78
N GLY A 115 2.75 -6.12 15.77
CA GLY A 115 2.23 -7.46 16.01
C GLY A 115 1.86 -8.25 14.75
N ASP A 116 1.81 -7.62 13.57
CA ASP A 116 1.53 -8.31 12.31
C ASP A 116 2.60 -9.35 11.97
N PRO A 117 2.24 -10.49 11.34
CA PRO A 117 3.22 -11.45 10.85
C PRO A 117 4.16 -10.80 9.82
N CYS A 118 5.46 -11.02 9.98
CA CYS A 118 6.47 -10.57 9.03
C CYS A 118 6.15 -11.13 7.63
N PRO A 119 6.06 -10.29 6.58
CA PRO A 119 5.62 -10.74 5.28
C PRO A 119 6.59 -11.74 4.63
N ARG A 120 7.90 -11.67 4.91
CA ARG A 120 8.89 -12.61 4.35
C ARG A 120 8.97 -13.95 5.07
N CYS A 121 9.18 -13.94 6.39
CA CYS A 121 9.43 -15.17 7.14
C CYS A 121 8.17 -15.77 7.77
N LYS A 122 7.07 -15.03 7.86
CA LYS A 122 5.79 -15.42 8.50
C LYS A 122 5.86 -15.81 9.98
N GLN A 123 7.05 -15.81 10.58
CA GLN A 123 7.30 -16.31 11.93
C GLN A 123 7.55 -15.20 12.95
N ALA A 124 8.20 -14.12 12.54
CA ALA A 124 8.38 -12.94 13.38
C ALA A 124 7.15 -12.04 13.33
N LYS A 125 6.99 -11.19 14.34
CA LYS A 125 6.01 -10.10 14.33
C LYS A 125 6.71 -8.77 14.11
N LEU A 126 6.03 -7.85 13.44
CA LEU A 126 6.43 -6.45 13.42
C LEU A 126 6.29 -5.88 14.85
N ILE A 127 7.15 -4.94 15.24
CA ILE A 127 7.13 -4.30 16.58
C ILE A 127 6.61 -2.88 16.41
#